data_AF-H3SCQ3-F1
#
_entry.id   AF-H3SCQ3-F1
#
_cell.length_a   1.000
_cell.length_b   1.000
_cell.length_c   1.000
_cell.angle_alpha   90.00
_cell.angle_beta   90.00
_cell.angle_gamma   90.00
#
_symmetry.space_group_name_H-M   'P 1'
#
loop_
_entity.id
_entity.type
_entity.pdbx_description
1 polymer ?
#
loop_
_entity_poly.entity_id
_entity_poly.type
_entity_poly.pdbx_seq_one_letter_code
_entity_poly.pdbx_strand_id
1 'polypeptide(L)'
;MNTRLVHNWLNHLGGYRASRAINERRLTYRMSFIHDAKRPGTRREQERIRHAISRAKEQEMIFQEACARLSVPYREVLNKRYLQDTRGIELDVISDAVDALTCVLQAMEQAGTIQYRIVEGYVIMHRVHQRTA
;
A
#
# COMPACT_ATOMS: atom_id res chain seq x y z
N MET A 1 -1.99 -6.35 -15.51
CA MET A 1 -0.84 -5.70 -14.83
C MET A 1 0.46 -6.42 -15.19
N ASN A 2 1.63 -5.78 -15.12
CA ASN A 2 2.93 -6.43 -15.44
C ASN A 2 3.94 -6.31 -14.28
N THR A 3 5.00 -7.14 -14.33
CA THR A 3 6.04 -7.24 -13.28
C THR A 3 6.72 -5.89 -12.99
N ARG A 4 6.96 -5.05 -14.01
CA ARG A 4 7.57 -3.72 -13.85
C ARG A 4 6.70 -2.78 -13.01
N LEU A 5 5.37 -2.81 -13.22
CA LEU A 5 4.41 -2.02 -12.44
C LEU A 5 4.34 -2.52 -10.99
N VAL A 6 4.36 -3.83 -10.79
CA VAL A 6 4.39 -4.43 -9.44
C VAL A 6 5.67 -4.06 -8.70
N HIS A 7 6.83 -4.10 -9.36
CA HIS A 7 8.08 -3.62 -8.77
C HIS A 7 8.02 -2.13 -8.38
N ASN A 8 7.50 -1.28 -9.26
CA ASN A 8 7.30 0.13 -8.94
C ASN A 8 6.42 0.28 -7.70
N TRP A 9 5.29 -0.41 -7.64
CA TRP A 9 4.39 -0.37 -6.50
C TRP A 9 5.04 -0.86 -5.20
N LEU A 10 5.74 -2.00 -5.23
CA LEU A 10 6.47 -2.58 -4.10
C LEU A 10 7.55 -1.63 -3.55
N ASN A 11 8.27 -0.93 -4.42
CA ASN A 11 9.29 0.04 -4.01
C ASN A 11 8.68 1.23 -3.23
N HIS A 12 7.41 1.55 -3.47
CA HIS A 12 6.70 2.64 -2.80
C HIS A 12 5.83 2.19 -1.63
N LEU A 13 5.66 0.88 -1.42
CA LEU A 13 4.88 0.32 -0.31
C LEU A 13 5.40 0.74 1.07
N GLY A 14 6.73 0.75 1.26
CA GLY A 14 7.34 1.31 2.47
C GLY A 14 7.06 2.81 2.65
N GLY A 15 6.98 3.56 1.54
CA GLY A 15 6.61 4.97 1.53
C GLY A 15 5.15 5.21 1.97
N TYR A 16 4.22 4.33 1.59
CA TYR A 16 2.83 4.40 2.06
C TYR A 16 2.75 4.19 3.58
N ARG A 17 3.50 3.23 4.14
CA ARG A 17 3.56 3.00 5.60
C ARG A 17 4.11 4.22 6.36
N ALA A 18 5.22 4.78 5.88
CA ALA A 18 5.82 5.98 6.49
C ALA A 18 4.88 7.20 6.38
N SER A 19 4.29 7.41 5.20
CA SER A 19 3.30 8.47 4.96
C SER A 19 2.08 8.32 5.86
N ARG A 20 1.57 7.09 6.05
CA ARG A 20 0.47 6.80 6.97
C ARG A 20 0.81 7.22 8.39
N ALA A 21 1.95 6.78 8.92
CA ALA A 21 2.38 7.09 10.28
C ALA A 21 2.54 8.61 10.51
N ILE A 22 3.13 9.34 9.54
CA ILE A 22 3.27 10.80 9.61
C ILE A 22 1.89 11.48 9.59
N ASN A 23 0.99 11.04 8.70
CA ASN A 23 -0.34 11.64 8.58
C ASN A 23 -1.24 11.32 9.78
N GLU A 24 -1.18 10.12 10.35
CA GLU A 24 -1.86 9.77 11.59
C GLU A 24 -1.39 10.67 12.74
N ARG A 25 -0.07 10.87 12.87
CA ARG A 25 0.50 11.78 13.88
C ARG A 25 0.04 13.23 13.67
N ARG A 26 0.05 13.71 12.42
CA ARG A 26 -0.45 15.05 12.05
C ARG A 26 -1.94 15.22 12.36
N LEU A 27 -2.75 14.19 12.11
CA LEU A 27 -4.18 14.21 12.41
C LEU A 27 -4.40 14.29 13.92
N THR A 28 -3.68 13.48 14.72
CA THR A 28 -3.74 13.52 16.19
C THR A 28 -3.41 14.92 16.71
N TYR A 29 -2.32 15.53 16.25
CA TYR A 29 -1.95 16.90 16.68
C TYR A 29 -2.97 17.96 16.28
N ARG A 30 -3.59 17.83 15.09
CA ARG A 30 -4.62 18.79 14.63
C ARG A 30 -5.99 18.59 15.28
N MET A 31 -6.25 17.41 15.83
CA MET A 31 -7.47 17.04 16.58
C MET A 31 -7.31 17.27 18.09
N SER A 32 -6.08 17.28 18.61
CA SER A 32 -5.79 17.43 20.03
C SER A 32 -5.84 18.91 20.44
N PHE A 33 -6.67 19.23 21.43
CA PHE A 33 -6.73 20.52 22.14
C PHE A 33 -5.50 20.74 23.07
N ILE A 34 -4.30 20.33 22.65
CA ILE A 34 -3.10 20.59 23.46
C ILE A 34 -2.83 22.10 23.37
N HIS A 35 -2.90 22.74 24.54
CA HIS A 35 -2.94 24.19 24.76
C HIS A 35 -1.78 24.98 24.10
N ASP A 36 -0.71 24.30 23.69
CA ASP A 36 0.51 24.89 23.09
C ASP A 36 0.66 24.69 21.57
N ALA A 37 -0.26 24.00 20.90
CA ALA A 37 -0.16 23.72 19.48
C ALA A 37 -1.15 24.56 18.65
N LYS A 38 -0.59 25.20 17.60
CA LYS A 38 -1.24 25.97 16.52
C LYS A 38 -2.70 25.58 16.26
N ARG A 39 -3.56 26.60 16.05
CA ARG A 39 -5.01 26.52 15.74
C ARG A 39 -5.43 25.20 15.06
N PRO A 40 -6.55 24.56 15.49
CA PRO A 40 -7.04 23.34 14.86
C PRO A 40 -7.11 23.49 13.35
N GLY A 41 -6.57 22.51 12.62
CA GLY A 41 -6.52 22.56 11.16
C GLY A 41 -7.93 22.65 10.58
N THR A 42 -8.08 23.32 9.44
CA THR A 42 -9.40 23.45 8.79
C THR A 42 -9.99 22.08 8.47
N ARG A 43 -11.32 21.96 8.46
CA ARG A 43 -12.02 20.72 8.07
C ARG A 43 -11.48 20.14 6.76
N ARG A 44 -11.19 21.00 5.78
CA ARG A 44 -10.64 20.61 4.47
C ARG A 44 -9.26 19.98 4.57
N GLU A 45 -8.39 20.50 5.43
CA GLU A 45 -7.05 19.92 5.62
C GLU A 45 -7.12 18.60 6.39
N GLN A 46 -7.96 18.51 7.42
CA GLN A 46 -8.18 17.25 8.13
C GLN A 46 -8.69 16.16 7.18
N GLU A 47 -9.61 16.50 6.28
CA GLU A 47 -10.15 15.57 5.28
C GLU A 47 -9.09 15.10 4.29
N ARG A 48 -8.22 16.01 3.82
CA ARG A 48 -7.06 15.64 2.99
C ARG A 48 -6.13 14.65 3.70
N ILE A 49 -5.86 14.86 4.98
CA ILE A 49 -5.03 13.97 5.80
C ILE A 49 -5.71 12.60 5.95
N ARG A 50 -7.01 12.55 6.24
CA ARG A 50 -7.79 11.31 6.32
C ARG A 50 -7.78 10.54 5.00
N HIS A 51 -7.95 11.21 3.87
CA HIS A 51 -7.86 10.57 2.56
C HIS A 51 -6.47 9.99 2.28
N ALA A 52 -5.40 10.70 2.67
CA ALA A 52 -4.03 10.17 2.52
C ALA A 52 -3.81 8.92 3.39
N ILE A 53 -4.30 8.92 4.64
CA ILE A 53 -4.25 7.76 5.54
C ILE A 53 -5.04 6.58 4.94
N SER A 54 -6.26 6.82 4.49
CA SER A 54 -7.14 5.80 3.91
C SER A 54 -6.49 5.15 2.69
N ARG A 55 -5.95 5.97 1.77
CA ARG A 55 -5.23 5.48 0.58
C ARG A 55 -4.03 4.61 0.95
N ALA A 56 -3.24 5.03 1.94
CA ALA A 56 -2.08 4.26 2.39
C ALA A 56 -2.49 2.91 3.00
N LYS A 57 -3.53 2.89 3.85
CA LYS A 57 -4.10 1.66 4.41
C LYS A 57 -4.61 0.71 3.33
N GLU A 58 -5.22 1.27 2.28
CA GLU A 58 -5.71 0.48 1.16
C GLU A 58 -4.57 -0.21 0.39
N GLN A 59 -3.43 0.48 0.17
CA GLN A 59 -2.26 -0.16 -0.45
C GLN A 59 -1.75 -1.33 0.39
N GLU A 60 -1.61 -1.13 1.71
CA GLU A 60 -1.18 -2.18 2.64
C GLU A 60 -2.14 -3.36 2.64
N MET A 61 -3.45 -3.10 2.63
CA MET A 61 -4.48 -4.13 2.62
C MET A 61 -4.47 -4.96 1.33
N ILE A 62 -4.33 -4.32 0.16
CA ILE A 62 -4.22 -5.03 -1.13
C ILE A 62 -2.96 -5.90 -1.14
N PHE A 63 -1.85 -5.40 -0.62
CA PHE A 63 -0.61 -6.17 -0.50
C PHE A 63 -0.79 -7.41 0.37
N GLN A 64 -1.38 -7.27 1.56
CA GLN A 64 -1.61 -8.39 2.47
C GLN A 64 -2.58 -9.42 1.87
N GLU A 65 -3.64 -8.97 1.20
CA GLU A 65 -4.59 -9.86 0.53
C GLU A 65 -3.93 -10.65 -0.61
N ALA A 66 -3.15 -9.99 -1.46
CA ALA A 66 -2.44 -10.65 -2.55
C ALA A 66 -1.42 -11.67 -2.01
N CYS A 67 -0.68 -11.29 -0.96
CA CYS A 67 0.28 -12.18 -0.30
C CYS A 67 -0.39 -13.39 0.38
N ALA A 68 -1.62 -13.25 0.88
CA ALA A 68 -2.38 -14.35 1.48
C ALA A 68 -2.79 -15.43 0.47
N ARG A 69 -2.82 -15.10 -0.83
CA ARG A 69 -3.11 -16.04 -1.93
C ARG A 69 -1.88 -16.78 -2.45
N LEU A 70 -0.69 -16.44 -1.95
CA LEU A 70 0.58 -17.07 -2.32
C LEU A 70 0.94 -18.20 -1.34
N SER A 71 1.83 -19.09 -1.78
CA SER A 71 2.45 -20.08 -0.90
C SER A 71 3.26 -19.41 0.21
N VAL A 72 3.40 -20.10 1.35
CA VAL A 72 4.11 -19.58 2.53
C VAL A 72 5.53 -19.06 2.20
N PRO A 73 6.36 -19.77 1.40
CA PRO A 73 7.71 -19.29 1.10
C PRO A 73 7.73 -17.94 0.37
N TYR A 74 6.87 -17.74 -0.64
CA TYR A 74 6.80 -16.47 -1.37
C TYR A 74 6.23 -15.35 -0.51
N ARG A 75 5.23 -15.64 0.33
CA ARG A 75 4.68 -14.68 1.28
C ARG A 75 5.74 -14.19 2.27
N GLU A 76 6.58 -15.07 2.80
CA GLU A 76 7.66 -14.69 3.73
C GLU A 76 8.71 -13.79 3.07
N VAL A 77 9.12 -14.13 1.84
CA VAL A 77 10.06 -13.32 1.05
C VAL A 77 9.48 -11.92 0.78
N LEU A 78 8.21 -11.84 0.37
CA LEU A 78 7.55 -10.56 0.10
C LEU A 78 7.34 -9.73 1.37
N ASN A 79 7.02 -10.35 2.50
CA ASN A 79 6.92 -9.66 3.79
C ASN A 79 8.27 -9.12 4.27
N LYS A 80 9.35 -9.89 4.12
CA LYS A 80 10.72 -9.42 4.39
C LYS A 80 11.09 -8.25 3.48
N ARG A 81 10.76 -8.33 2.20
CA ARG A 81 10.92 -7.21 1.25
C ARG A 81 10.11 -5.98 1.64
N TYR A 82 8.86 -6.15 2.05
CA TYR A 82 8.00 -5.07 2.54
C TYR A 82 8.60 -4.36 3.77
N LEU A 83 9.27 -5.10 4.65
CA LEU A 83 9.99 -4.57 5.81
C LEU A 83 11.41 -4.06 5.49
N GLN A 84 11.83 -4.10 4.22
CA GLN A 84 13.19 -3.77 3.77
C GLN A 84 14.29 -4.64 4.43
N ASP A 85 13.97 -5.87 4.82
CA ASP A 85 14.89 -6.83 5.45
C ASP A 85 15.12 -8.05 4.56
N THR A 86 15.69 -7.83 3.37
CA THR A 86 16.00 -8.91 2.40
C THR A 86 17.40 -9.49 2.57
N ARG A 87 18.05 -9.27 3.72
CA ARG A 87 19.40 -9.79 3.98
C ARG A 87 19.39 -11.32 3.95
N GLY A 88 20.31 -11.91 3.19
CA GLY A 88 20.43 -13.36 3.06
C GLY A 88 19.37 -14.03 2.18
N ILE A 89 18.55 -13.26 1.44
CA ILE A 89 17.64 -13.81 0.43
C ILE A 89 18.28 -13.62 -0.95
N GLU A 90 18.35 -14.70 -1.72
CA GLU A 90 18.85 -14.67 -3.10
C GLU A 90 17.93 -13.82 -4.00
N LEU A 91 18.53 -13.10 -4.95
CA LEU A 91 17.78 -12.22 -5.86
C LEU A 91 16.77 -12.99 -6.70
N ASP A 92 17.12 -14.21 -7.08
CA ASP A 92 16.37 -15.14 -7.90
C ASP A 92 15.05 -15.49 -7.18
N VAL A 93 15.15 -15.83 -5.90
CA VAL A 93 14.01 -16.10 -5.01
C VAL A 93 13.11 -14.87 -4.86
N ILE A 94 13.71 -13.66 -4.78
CA ILE A 94 12.95 -12.41 -4.76
C ILE A 94 12.21 -12.20 -6.09
N SER A 95 12.85 -12.50 -7.22
CA SER A 95 12.25 -12.38 -8.54
C SER A 95 11.05 -13.32 -8.69
N ASP A 96 11.22 -14.60 -8.34
CA ASP A 96 10.16 -15.61 -8.41
C ASP A 96 8.95 -15.23 -7.55
N ALA A 97 9.19 -14.71 -6.34
CA ALA A 97 8.14 -14.25 -5.46
C ALA A 97 7.37 -13.04 -6.04
N VAL A 98 8.04 -12.14 -6.77
CA VAL A 98 7.41 -11.00 -7.44
C VAL A 98 6.62 -11.42 -8.66
N ASP A 99 7.11 -12.37 -9.43
CA ASP A 99 6.38 -12.90 -10.58
C ASP A 99 5.12 -13.64 -10.12
N ALA A 100 5.21 -14.44 -9.05
CA ALA A 100 4.05 -15.05 -8.42
C ALA A 100 3.04 -14.01 -7.92
N LEU A 101 3.51 -12.93 -7.26
CA LEU A 101 2.67 -11.82 -6.84
C LEU A 101 2.00 -11.11 -8.04
N THR A 102 2.74 -10.94 -9.14
CA THR A 102 2.23 -10.31 -10.36
C THR A 102 1.07 -11.11 -10.94
N CYS A 103 1.19 -12.44 -11.01
CA CYS A 103 0.11 -13.31 -11.43
C CYS A 103 -1.13 -13.18 -10.54
N VAL A 104 -0.95 -13.16 -9.22
CA VAL A 104 -2.08 -12.98 -8.28
C VAL A 104 -2.77 -11.64 -8.48
N LEU A 105 -2.00 -10.56 -8.55
CA LEU A 105 -2.58 -9.23 -8.71
C LEU A 105 -3.24 -9.04 -10.08
N GLN A 106 -2.71 -9.66 -11.13
CA GLN A 106 -3.35 -9.70 -12.44
C GLN A 106 -4.68 -10.46 -12.40
N ALA A 107 -4.76 -11.58 -11.69
CA ALA A 107 -6.01 -12.29 -11.47
C ALA A 107 -7.02 -11.47 -10.66
N MET A 108 -6.55 -10.74 -9.64
CA MET A 108 -7.39 -9.81 -8.86
C MET A 108 -7.93 -8.66 -9.70
N GLU A 109 -7.12 -8.11 -10.61
CA GLU A 109 -7.53 -7.10 -11.59
C GLU A 109 -8.59 -7.64 -12.55
N GLN A 110 -8.36 -8.84 -13.13
CA GLN A 110 -9.29 -9.49 -14.06
C GLN A 110 -10.62 -9.85 -13.40
N ALA A 111 -10.60 -10.26 -12.14
CA ALA A 111 -11.80 -10.51 -11.34
C ALA A 111 -12.54 -9.22 -10.94
N GLY A 112 -12.00 -8.04 -11.28
CA GLY A 112 -12.59 -6.76 -10.92
C GLY A 112 -12.56 -6.48 -9.42
N THR A 113 -11.68 -7.12 -8.65
CA THR A 113 -11.54 -6.88 -7.20
C THR A 113 -10.64 -5.66 -6.91
N ILE A 114 -9.68 -5.41 -7.80
CA ILE A 114 -8.82 -4.24 -7.76
C ILE A 114 -8.78 -3.54 -9.12
N GLN A 115 -8.47 -2.26 -9.10
CA GLN A 115 -8.05 -1.48 -10.26
C GLN A 115 -6.76 -0.75 -9.90
N TYR A 116 -5.96 -0.39 -10.89
CA TYR A 116 -4.81 0.48 -10.66
C TYR A 116 -4.80 1.63 -11.64
N ARG A 117 -4.11 2.70 -11.24
CA ARG A 117 -3.80 3.84 -12.08
C ARG A 117 -2.35 4.23 -11.90
N ILE A 118 -1.78 4.82 -12.93
CA ILE A 118 -0.43 5.40 -12.88
C ILE A 118 -0.60 6.90 -12.71
N VAL A 119 -0.04 7.45 -11.63
CA VAL A 119 -0.04 8.89 -11.34
C VAL A 119 1.40 9.31 -11.19
N GLU A 120 1.88 10.22 -12.05
CA GLU A 120 3.26 10.72 -12.00
C GLU A 120 4.33 9.59 -12.01
N GLY A 121 4.04 8.49 -12.69
CA GLY A 121 4.92 7.31 -12.75
C GLY A 121 4.81 6.36 -11.56
N TYR A 122 3.92 6.63 -10.59
CA TYR A 122 3.63 5.78 -9.45
C TYR A 122 2.38 4.94 -9.68
N VAL A 123 2.45 3.66 -9.37
CA VAL A 123 1.29 2.77 -9.37
C VAL A 123 0.50 2.96 -8.07
N ILE A 124 -0.78 3.25 -8.20
CA ILE A 124 -1.73 3.34 -7.08
C ILE A 124 -2.87 2.36 -7.36
N MET A 125 -3.01 1.37 -6.49
CA MET A 125 -4.10 0.38 -6.56
C MET A 125 -5.30 0.84 -5.75
N HIS A 126 -6.50 0.41 -6.12
CA HIS A 126 -7.75 0.71 -5.42
C HIS A 126 -8.59 -0.55 -5.41
N ARG A 127 -9.31 -0.82 -4.32
CA ARG A 127 -10.34 -1.85 -4.32
C ARG A 127 -11.57 -1.34 -5.05
N VAL A 128 -12.09 -2.19 -5.91
CA VAL A 128 -13.40 -1.95 -6.52
C VAL A 128 -14.45 -2.33 -5.49
N HIS A 129 -15.12 -1.33 -4.94
CA HIS A 129 -16.28 -1.57 -4.09
C HIS A 129 -17.44 -1.89 -5.03
N GLN A 130 -17.79 -3.17 -5.15
CA GLN A 130 -19.04 -3.54 -5.80
C GLN A 130 -20.17 -2.86 -5.02
N ARG A 131 -20.87 -1.91 -5.65
CA ARG A 131 -22.18 -1.47 -5.16
C ARG A 131 -23.08 -2.69 -5.30
N THR A 132 -23.31 -3.41 -4.20
CA THR A 132 -24.46 -4.29 -4.11
C THR A 132 -25.68 -3.41 -4.34
N ALA A 133 -26.30 -3.60 -5.51
CA ALA A 133 -27.51 -2.91 -5.94
C ALA A 133 -28.71 -3.34 -5.10
#